data_AF-A0A838QWA9-F1
#
_entry.id   AF-A0A838QWA9-F1
#
_cell.length_a   1.000
_cell.length_b   1.000
_cell.length_c   1.000
_cell.angle_alpha   90.00
_cell.angle_beta   90.00
_cell.angle_gamma   90.00
#
_symmetry.space_group_name_H-M   'P 1'
#
loop_
_entity.id
_entity.type
_entity.pdbx_description
1 polymer ?
#
loop_
_entity_poly.entity_id
_entity_poly.type
_entity_poly.pdbx_seq_one_letter_code
_entity_poly.pdbx_strand_id
1 'polypeptide(L)'
;TTLGEFYNARLHEYFSAHRGWRYRLLPNSRLRKELLAELTEQTRYLSDDERKTAETLFALVRERDDLDYAEALQWRLRAWLFVHIALTYPLLIAAGLHAWTAHLFSGGLP
;
A
#
# COMPACT_ATOMS: atom_id res chain seq x y z
N THR A 1 -28.48 -1.61 -17.36
CA THR A 1 -27.15 -1.16 -17.81
C THR A 1 -26.38 -2.39 -18.21
N THR A 2 -25.73 -2.37 -19.38
CA THR A 2 -25.00 -3.53 -19.89
C THR A 2 -23.64 -3.66 -19.20
N LEU A 3 -23.07 -4.87 -19.14
CA LEU A 3 -21.76 -5.10 -18.52
C LEU A 3 -20.66 -4.20 -19.14
N GLY A 4 -20.78 -3.91 -20.44
CA GLY A 4 -19.86 -3.05 -21.18
C GLY A 4 -19.88 -1.58 -20.75
N GLU A 5 -21.05 -1.02 -20.39
CA GLU A 5 -21.13 0.35 -19.85
C GLU A 5 -20.45 0.45 -18.50
N PHE A 6 -20.66 -0.54 -17.62
CA PHE A 6 -20.00 -0.58 -16.33
C PHE A 6 -18.49 -0.79 -16.44
N TYR A 7 -18.06 -1.63 -17.39
CA TYR A 7 -16.64 -1.79 -17.68
C TYR A 7 -16.00 -0.46 -18.08
N ASN A 8 -16.58 0.26 -19.04
CA ASN A 8 -16.03 1.54 -19.50
C ASN A 8 -16.12 2.65 -18.44
N ALA A 9 -17.17 2.68 -17.63
CA ALA A 9 -17.38 3.76 -16.67
C ALA A 9 -16.55 3.61 -15.38
N ARG A 10 -16.32 2.37 -14.90
CA ARG A 10 -15.72 2.14 -13.57
C ARG A 10 -14.47 1.27 -13.62
N LEU A 11 -14.49 0.13 -14.33
CA LEU A 11 -13.32 -0.77 -14.38
C LEU A 11 -12.19 -0.22 -15.25
N HIS A 12 -12.52 0.45 -16.35
CA HIS A 12 -11.51 1.03 -17.24
C HIS A 12 -10.69 2.08 -16.49
N GLU A 13 -11.35 3.03 -15.82
CA GLU A 13 -10.68 4.03 -15.00
C GLU A 13 -9.90 3.41 -13.84
N TYR A 14 -10.43 2.36 -13.22
CA TYR A 14 -9.70 1.61 -12.20
C TYR A 14 -8.40 1.03 -12.76
N PHE A 15 -8.45 0.28 -13.87
CA PHE A 15 -7.28 -0.36 -14.48
C PHE A 15 -6.30 0.65 -15.10
N SER A 16 -6.78 1.76 -15.65
CA SER A 16 -5.94 2.79 -16.26
C SER A 16 -5.29 3.71 -15.22
N ALA A 17 -5.96 3.96 -14.09
CA ALA A 17 -5.44 4.81 -13.05
C ALA A 17 -4.34 4.09 -12.27
N HIS A 18 -3.13 4.65 -12.29
CA HIS A 18 -2.09 4.28 -11.33
C HIS A 18 -2.52 4.71 -9.92
N ARG A 19 -2.59 3.76 -8.98
CA ARG A 19 -2.87 4.10 -7.58
C ARG A 19 -1.77 5.02 -7.07
N GLY A 20 -2.13 6.25 -6.75
CA GLY A 20 -1.18 7.28 -6.34
C GLY A 20 -0.44 6.92 -5.05
N TRP A 21 0.70 7.57 -4.83
CA TRP A 21 1.51 7.60 -3.60
C TRP A 21 0.75 7.55 -2.25
N ARG A 22 -0.44 8.18 -2.15
CA ARG A 22 -1.29 8.14 -0.95
C ARG A 22 -1.74 6.72 -0.58
N TYR A 23 -2.00 5.87 -1.57
CA TYR A 23 -2.36 4.45 -1.35
C TYR A 23 -1.17 3.64 -0.82
N ARG A 24 0.07 3.98 -1.25
CA ARG A 24 1.29 3.33 -0.74
C ARG A 24 1.53 3.65 0.74
N LEU A 25 1.09 4.81 1.22
CA LEU A 25 1.20 5.21 2.62
C LEU A 25 0.08 4.64 3.49
N LEU A 26 -1.15 4.60 2.95
CA LEU A 26 -2.36 4.14 3.65
C LEU A 26 -3.15 3.21 2.73
N PRO A 27 -2.78 1.92 2.64
CA PRO A 27 -3.53 0.96 1.84
C PRO A 27 -4.94 0.82 2.42
N ASN A 28 -5.95 1.00 1.56
CA ASN A 28 -7.35 0.95 1.98
C ASN A 28 -8.16 0.02 1.06
N SER A 29 -8.73 -1.03 1.63
CA SER A 29 -9.57 -1.99 0.90
C SER A 29 -10.98 -1.47 0.58
N ARG A 30 -11.34 -0.22 0.92
CA ARG A 30 -12.66 0.37 0.63
C ARG A 30 -13.01 0.32 -0.85
N LEU A 31 -12.10 0.78 -1.71
CA LEU A 31 -12.34 0.84 -3.16
C LEU A 31 -12.57 -0.56 -3.73
N ARG A 32 -11.80 -1.57 -3.29
CA ARG A 32 -12.03 -2.96 -3.65
C ARG A 32 -13.43 -3.41 -3.21
N LYS A 33 -13.81 -3.18 -1.97
CA LYS A 33 -15.12 -3.60 -1.45
C LYS A 33 -16.28 -2.96 -2.20
N GLU A 34 -16.15 -1.69 -2.56
CA GLU A 34 -17.15 -0.96 -3.36
C GLU A 34 -17.28 -1.54 -4.77
N LEU A 35 -16.16 -1.73 -5.48
CA LEU A 35 -16.15 -2.34 -6.81
C LEU A 35 -16.70 -3.78 -6.81
N LEU A 36 -16.35 -4.58 -5.80
CA LEU A 36 -16.86 -5.95 -5.66
C LEU A 36 -18.36 -5.98 -5.36
N ALA A 37 -18.86 -5.03 -4.55
CA ALA A 37 -20.29 -4.92 -4.25
C ALA A 37 -21.09 -4.50 -5.50
N GLU A 38 -20.62 -3.49 -6.24
CA GLU A 38 -21.26 -3.05 -7.49
C GLU A 38 -21.25 -4.15 -8.57
N LEU A 39 -20.14 -4.90 -8.72
CA LEU A 39 -20.09 -6.05 -9.63
C LEU A 39 -21.06 -7.17 -9.22
N THR A 40 -21.22 -7.39 -7.91
CA THR A 40 -22.13 -8.42 -7.36
C THR A 40 -23.60 -8.04 -7.61
N GLU A 41 -23.91 -6.76 -7.51
CA GLU A 41 -25.26 -6.25 -7.79
C GLU A 41 -25.60 -6.39 -9.28
N GLN A 42 -24.64 -6.10 -10.17
CA GLN A 42 -24.86 -6.19 -11.61
C GLN A 42 -24.89 -7.63 -12.13
N THR A 43 -24.10 -8.55 -11.56
CA THR A 43 -24.09 -9.97 -11.96
C THR A 43 -25.44 -10.66 -11.82
N ARG A 44 -26.36 -10.14 -11.00
CA ARG A 44 -27.75 -10.62 -10.93
C ARG A 44 -28.54 -10.43 -12.23
N TYR A 45 -28.17 -9.44 -13.04
CA TYR A 45 -28.90 -9.04 -14.25
C TYR A 45 -28.17 -9.44 -15.54
N LEU A 46 -27.06 -10.17 -15.44
CA LEU A 46 -26.24 -10.59 -16.58
C LEU A 46 -26.72 -11.92 -17.16
N SER A 47 -26.54 -12.07 -18.47
CA SER A 47 -26.63 -13.36 -19.15
C SER A 47 -25.51 -14.31 -18.72
N ASP A 48 -25.65 -15.62 -18.96
CA ASP A 48 -24.65 -16.62 -18.54
C ASP A 48 -23.24 -16.36 -19.13
N ASP A 49 -23.14 -15.85 -20.36
CA ASP A 49 -21.87 -15.49 -21.00
C ASP A 49 -21.23 -14.23 -20.39
N GLU A 50 -22.05 -13.22 -20.08
CA GLU A 50 -21.60 -12.02 -19.37
C GLU A 50 -21.16 -12.34 -17.93
N ARG A 51 -21.78 -13.33 -17.30
CA ARG A 51 -21.44 -13.78 -15.95
C ARG A 51 -20.03 -14.39 -15.88
N LYS A 52 -19.65 -15.22 -16.86
CA LYS A 52 -18.27 -15.75 -16.97
C LYS A 52 -17.24 -14.63 -17.15
N THR A 53 -17.58 -13.62 -17.93
CA THR A 53 -16.71 -12.45 -18.13
C THR A 53 -16.54 -11.66 -16.83
N ALA A 54 -17.64 -11.46 -16.08
CA ALA A 54 -17.61 -10.81 -14.79
C ALA A 54 -16.75 -11.57 -13.76
N GLU A 55 -16.84 -12.89 -13.69
CA GLU A 55 -15.99 -13.73 -12.82
C GLU A 55 -14.51 -13.57 -13.12
N THR A 56 -14.15 -13.47 -14.41
CA THR A 56 -12.76 -13.22 -14.82
C THR A 56 -12.30 -11.83 -14.37
N LEU A 57 -13.14 -10.80 -14.51
CA LEU A 57 -12.85 -9.45 -14.01
C LEU A 57 -12.69 -9.41 -12.49
N PHE A 58 -13.51 -10.17 -11.76
CA PHE A 58 -13.39 -10.33 -10.31
C PHE A 58 -12.02 -10.87 -9.90
N ALA A 59 -11.53 -11.90 -10.59
CA ALA A 59 -10.21 -12.48 -10.33
C ALA A 59 -9.09 -11.45 -10.57
N LEU A 60 -9.14 -10.73 -11.70
CA LEU A 60 -8.14 -9.72 -12.07
C LEU A 60 -8.11 -8.55 -11.08
N VAL A 61 -9.26 -8.05 -10.64
CA VAL A 61 -9.34 -6.96 -9.65
C VAL A 61 -8.73 -7.39 -8.32
N ARG A 62 -8.95 -8.64 -7.92
CA ARG A 62 -8.40 -9.20 -6.68
C ARG A 62 -6.89 -9.35 -6.73
N GLU A 63 -6.37 -9.95 -7.80
CA GLU A 63 -4.94 -10.15 -7.99
C GLU A 63 -4.17 -8.82 -8.00
N ARG A 64 -4.71 -7.82 -8.70
CA ARG A 64 -4.13 -6.47 -8.69
C ARG A 64 -4.11 -5.86 -7.29
N ASP A 65 -5.20 -5.95 -6.53
CA ASP A 65 -5.26 -5.38 -5.17
C ASP A 65 -4.25 -6.05 -4.23
N ASP A 66 -4.06 -7.36 -4.36
CA ASP A 66 -3.09 -8.12 -3.58
C ASP A 66 -1.65 -7.67 -3.90
N LEU A 67 -1.33 -7.45 -5.20
CA LEU A 67 -0.04 -6.90 -5.62
C LEU A 67 0.19 -5.48 -5.10
N ASP A 68 -0.81 -4.60 -5.24
CA ASP A 68 -0.73 -3.22 -4.74
C ASP A 68 -0.54 -3.18 -3.22
N TYR A 69 -1.19 -4.09 -2.49
CA TYR A 69 -1.05 -4.21 -1.04
C TYR A 69 0.35 -4.72 -0.63
N ALA A 70 0.87 -5.74 -1.31
CA ALA A 70 2.21 -6.27 -1.06
C ALA A 70 3.29 -5.22 -1.34
N GLU A 71 3.17 -4.47 -2.44
CA GLU A 71 4.08 -3.37 -2.77
C GLU A 71 4.03 -2.29 -1.68
N ALA A 72 2.84 -1.86 -1.25
CA ALA A 72 2.70 -0.85 -0.20
C ALA A 72 3.36 -1.28 1.13
N LEU A 73 3.20 -2.55 1.52
CA LEU A 73 3.81 -3.10 2.73
C LEU A 73 5.35 -3.12 2.64
N GLN A 74 5.89 -3.56 1.50
CA GLN A 74 7.34 -3.56 1.26
C GLN A 74 7.91 -2.15 1.27
N TRP A 75 7.22 -1.18 0.67
CA TRP A 75 7.63 0.22 0.71
C TRP A 75 7.65 0.75 2.14
N ARG A 76 6.64 0.42 2.96
CA ARG A 76 6.60 0.83 4.37
C ARG A 76 7.77 0.27 5.17
N LEU A 77 8.12 -1.01 4.96
CA LEU A 77 9.30 -1.64 5.58
C LEU A 77 10.60 -0.91 5.18
N ARG A 78 10.77 -0.63 3.89
CA ARG A 78 11.94 0.11 3.38
C ARG A 78 12.00 1.52 3.95
N ALA A 79 10.89 2.24 3.97
CA ALA A 79 10.82 3.59 4.53
C ALA A 79 11.15 3.60 6.03
N TRP A 80 10.62 2.63 6.80
CA TRP A 80 10.93 2.49 8.22
C TRP A 80 12.42 2.24 8.46
N LEU A 81 13.06 1.42 7.61
CA LEU A 81 14.50 1.17 7.69
C LEU A 81 15.31 2.47 7.54
N PHE A 82 14.95 3.34 6.58
CA PHE A 82 15.62 4.63 6.42
C PHE A 82 15.42 5.57 7.63
N VAL A 83 14.21 5.60 8.19
CA VAL A 83 13.93 6.38 9.41
C VAL A 83 14.75 5.88 10.58
N HIS A 84 14.81 4.56 10.77
CA HIS A 84 15.60 3.95 11.84
C HIS A 84 17.09 4.26 11.69
N ILE A 85 17.63 4.11 10.47
CA ILE A 85 19.00 4.49 10.15
C ILE A 85 19.25 5.96 10.52
N ALA A 86 18.41 6.88 10.04
CA ALA A 86 18.56 8.31 10.34
C ALA A 86 18.53 8.65 11.84
N LEU A 87 17.86 7.84 12.67
CA LEU A 87 17.82 7.99 14.13
C LEU A 87 19.02 7.35 14.84
N THR A 88 19.48 6.19 14.37
CA THR A 88 20.56 5.44 15.03
C THR A 88 21.92 6.13 14.88
N TYR A 89 22.22 6.71 13.72
CA TYR A 89 23.48 7.44 13.51
C TYR A 89 23.72 8.60 14.50
N PRO A 90 22.80 9.56 14.67
CA PRO A 90 22.98 10.64 15.64
C PRO A 90 22.97 10.12 17.08
N LEU A 91 22.21 9.06 17.39
CA LEU A 91 22.25 8.42 18.71
C LEU A 91 23.63 7.86 19.03
N LEU A 92 24.26 7.16 18.07
CA LEU A 92 25.62 6.63 18.23
C LEU A 92 26.65 7.76 18.40
N ILE A 93 26.54 8.85 17.62
CA ILE A 93 27.40 10.02 17.76
C ILE A 93 27.24 10.64 19.16
N ALA A 94 26.00 10.84 19.61
CA ALA A 94 25.73 11.39 20.94
C ALA A 94 26.23 10.48 22.07
N ALA A 95 26.07 9.17 21.94
CA ALA A 95 26.59 8.19 22.90
C ALA A 95 28.13 8.21 22.94
N GLY A 96 28.79 8.30 21.78
CA GLY A 96 30.24 8.44 21.68
C GLY A 96 30.74 9.75 22.31
N LEU A 97 30.09 10.87 22.01
CA LEU A 97 30.39 12.16 22.63
C LEU A 97 30.19 12.12 24.15
N HIS A 98 29.11 11.50 24.62
CA HIS A 98 28.84 11.33 26.04
C HIS A 98 29.95 10.52 26.72
N ALA A 99 30.33 9.36 26.16
CA ALA A 99 31.43 8.56 26.67
C ALA A 99 32.76 9.33 26.69
N TRP A 100 33.07 10.05 25.62
CA TRP A 100 34.27 10.90 25.55
C TRP A 100 34.29 11.97 26.65
N THR A 101 33.19 12.70 26.82
CA THR A 101 33.08 13.71 27.89
C THR A 101 33.16 13.06 29.27
N ALA A 102 32.50 11.93 29.49
CA ALA A 102 32.56 11.19 30.74
C ALA A 102 34.00 10.79 31.08
N HIS A 103 34.79 10.32 30.11
CA HIS A 103 36.21 9.99 30.32
C HIS A 103 37.06 11.22 30.63
N LEU A 104 36.82 12.36 29.97
CA LEU A 104 37.53 13.62 30.27
C LEU A 104 37.23 14.11 31.68
N PHE A 105 35.96 14.07 32.11
CA PHE A 105 35.56 14.50 33.45
C PHE A 105 35.87 13.44 34.53
N SER A 106 35.92 12.15 34.19
CA SER A 106 36.30 11.09 35.14
C SER A 106 37.81 10.98 35.32
N GLY A 107 38.61 11.32 34.30
CA GLY A 107 40.07 11.46 34.40
C GLY A 107 40.51 12.80 34.99
N GLY A 108 39.57 13.73 35.20
CA GLY A 108 39.76 15.03 35.84
C GLY A 108 39.15 15.07 37.25
N LEU A 109 39.64 14.21 38.14
CA LEU A 109 39.52 14.37 39.60
C LEU A 109 40.95 14.28 40.19
N PRO A 110 41.29 15.12 41.18
CA PRO A 110 42.65 15.45 41.60
C PRO A 110 43.51 14.26 42.05
#